data_AF-A0A7S3ZE44-F1
#
_entry.id   AF-A0A7S3ZE44-F1
#
_cell.length_a   1.000
_cell.length_b   1.000
_cell.length_c   1.000
_cell.angle_alpha   90.00
_cell.angle_beta   90.00
_cell.angle_gamma   90.00
#
_symmetry.space_group_name_H-M   'P 1'
#
loop_
_entity.id
_entity.type
_entity.pdbx_description
1 polymer ?
#
loop_
_entity_poly.entity_id
_entity_poly.type
_entity_poly.pdbx_seq_one_letter_code
_entity_poly.pdbx_strand_id
1 'polypeptide(L)'
;VSTRESLETFRRTKFGVWKDLLMKTQCSATLRSLLGLGPITRLYDRLALPTPETYKKYYETKDDNGKTVHIPHPVSALRVWNASTQSYDPITAHLEGAPESGEEVAAFWEKTLKELREAHGNDVIDKLLKE
;
A
#
# COMPACT_ATOMS: atom_id res chain seq x y z
N VAL A 1 -15.43 10.77 16.73
CA VAL A 1 -14.03 10.54 16.27
C VAL A 1 -13.70 11.68 15.33
N SER A 2 -12.66 12.47 15.61
CA SER A 2 -12.27 13.57 14.72
C SER A 2 -11.67 13.01 13.41
N THR A 3 -11.75 13.77 12.32
CA THR A 3 -11.12 13.39 11.03
C THR A 3 -9.62 13.13 11.20
N ARG A 4 -8.94 13.85 12.11
CA ARG A 4 -7.52 13.66 12.42
C ARG A 4 -7.23 12.31 13.06
N GLU A 5 -7.99 11.95 14.10
CA GLU A 5 -7.84 10.66 14.78
C GLU A 5 -8.05 9.49 13.83
N SER A 6 -9.05 9.60 12.95
CA SER A 6 -9.35 8.56 11.96
C SER A 6 -8.17 8.33 11.00
N LEU A 7 -7.54 9.41 10.53
CA LEU A 7 -6.36 9.34 9.65
C LEU A 7 -5.13 8.76 10.37
N GLU A 8 -4.91 9.13 11.63
CA GLU A 8 -3.81 8.60 12.45
C GLU A 8 -3.98 7.10 12.72
N THR A 9 -5.20 6.66 13.11
CA THR A 9 -5.50 5.22 13.27
C THR A 9 -5.30 4.47 11.96
N PHE A 10 -5.70 5.06 10.84
CA PHE A 10 -5.53 4.42 9.54
C PHE A 10 -4.05 4.26 9.17
N ARG A 11 -3.23 5.30 9.41
CA ARG A 11 -1.77 5.27 9.23
C ARG A 11 -1.09 4.18 10.08
N ARG A 12 -1.56 4.01 11.32
CA ARG A 12 -1.01 3.05 12.30
C ARG A 12 -1.27 1.60 11.93
N THR A 13 -2.41 1.33 11.29
CA THR A 13 -2.91 -0.04 11.12
C THR A 13 -2.62 -0.59 9.72
N LYS A 14 -2.62 0.25 8.69
CA LYS A 14 -2.58 -0.20 7.28
C LYS A 14 -1.36 -1.05 6.93
N PHE A 15 -0.15 -0.65 7.39
CA PHE A 15 1.07 -1.40 7.10
C PHE A 15 1.07 -2.79 7.74
N GLY A 16 0.68 -2.87 9.03
CA GLY A 16 0.54 -4.14 9.73
C GLY A 16 -0.46 -5.08 9.07
N VAL A 17 -1.64 -4.56 8.69
CA VAL A 17 -2.67 -5.34 7.97
C VAL A 17 -2.16 -5.85 6.62
N TRP A 18 -1.48 -5.00 5.84
CA TRP A 18 -0.90 -5.41 4.57
C TRP A 18 0.16 -6.49 4.74
N LYS A 19 1.09 -6.30 5.69
CA LYS A 19 2.15 -7.26 5.99
C LYS A 19 1.56 -8.60 6.44
N ASP A 20 0.58 -8.58 7.32
CA ASP A 20 -0.12 -9.78 7.78
C ASP A 20 -0.81 -10.51 6.63
N LEU A 21 -1.48 -9.78 5.73
CA LEU A 21 -2.12 -10.38 4.57
C LEU A 21 -1.10 -11.02 3.63
N LEU A 22 0.03 -10.33 3.37
CA LEU A 22 1.12 -10.84 2.54
C LEU A 22 1.71 -12.13 3.11
N MET A 23 1.94 -12.17 4.42
CA MET A 23 2.59 -13.32 5.07
C MET A 23 1.66 -14.49 5.36
N LYS A 24 0.35 -14.25 5.50
CA LYS A 24 -0.61 -15.28 5.94
C LYS A 24 -1.51 -15.79 4.81
N THR A 25 -1.63 -15.09 3.69
CA THR A 25 -2.50 -15.52 2.58
C THR A 25 -2.04 -16.86 1.99
N GLN A 26 -2.99 -17.76 1.76
CA GLN A 26 -2.76 -19.03 1.05
C GLN A 26 -3.28 -18.99 -0.40
N CYS A 27 -3.97 -17.91 -0.77
CA CYS A 27 -4.48 -17.72 -2.13
C CYS A 27 -3.38 -17.15 -3.03
N SER A 28 -2.98 -17.92 -4.03
CA SER A 28 -1.95 -17.55 -5.02
C SER A 28 -2.30 -16.30 -5.81
N ALA A 29 -3.58 -16.08 -6.16
CA ALA A 29 -4.02 -14.86 -6.86
C ALA A 29 -3.87 -13.60 -5.98
N THR A 30 -4.22 -13.70 -4.70
CA THR A 30 -4.02 -12.61 -3.73
C THR A 30 -2.53 -12.35 -3.51
N LEU A 31 -1.73 -13.42 -3.34
CA LEU A 31 -0.30 -13.30 -3.15
C LEU A 31 0.38 -12.66 -4.36
N ARG A 32 0.03 -13.08 -5.58
CA ARG A 32 0.51 -12.46 -6.83
C ARG A 32 0.21 -10.97 -6.87
N SER A 33 -1.03 -10.60 -6.55
CA SER A 33 -1.43 -9.20 -6.53
C SER A 33 -0.58 -8.40 -5.54
N LEU A 34 -0.36 -8.92 -4.32
CA LEU A 34 0.43 -8.23 -3.30
C LEU A 34 1.92 -8.14 -3.66
N LEU A 35 2.49 -9.19 -4.26
CA LEU A 35 3.87 -9.18 -4.77
C LEU A 35 4.06 -8.17 -5.89
N GLY A 36 3.10 -8.08 -6.81
CA GLY A 36 3.09 -7.10 -7.90
C GLY A 36 2.96 -5.65 -7.42
N LEU A 37 2.36 -5.42 -6.24
CA LEU A 37 2.32 -4.10 -5.62
C LEU A 37 3.65 -3.70 -4.96
N GLY A 38 4.42 -4.68 -4.49
CA GLY A 38 5.65 -4.44 -3.73
C GLY A 38 5.40 -3.85 -2.34
N PRO A 39 6.45 -3.32 -1.68
CA PRO A 39 6.35 -2.79 -0.33
C PRO A 39 5.55 -1.48 -0.30
N ILE A 40 4.53 -1.42 0.56
CA ILE A 40 3.78 -0.17 0.80
C ILE A 40 4.41 0.61 1.95
N THR A 41 4.79 1.86 1.68
CA THR A 41 5.36 2.75 2.71
C THR A 41 4.47 3.94 3.03
N ARG A 42 3.54 4.28 2.14
CA ARG A 42 2.68 5.45 2.25
C ARG A 42 1.22 5.07 2.15
N LEU A 43 0.38 5.93 2.74
CA LEU A 43 -1.07 5.80 2.71
C LEU A 43 -1.59 5.74 1.28
N TYR A 44 -2.43 4.74 1.01
CA TYR A 44 -3.24 4.67 -0.19
C TYR A 44 -4.55 3.98 0.16
N ASP A 45 -5.67 4.55 -0.30
CA ASP A 45 -6.98 3.93 -0.20
C ASP A 45 -7.94 4.61 -1.18
N ARG A 46 -8.43 3.87 -2.18
CA ARG A 46 -9.31 4.44 -3.21
C ARG A 46 -10.65 4.90 -2.63
N LEU A 47 -11.14 4.26 -1.58
CA LEU A 47 -12.46 4.56 -1.01
C LEU A 47 -12.39 5.75 -0.08
N ALA A 48 -11.36 5.80 0.78
CA ALA A 48 -11.17 6.91 1.71
C ALA A 48 -10.50 8.14 1.06
N LEU A 49 -9.70 7.93 0.00
CA LEU A 49 -8.91 8.96 -0.69
C LEU A 49 -9.14 8.86 -2.21
N PRO A 50 -10.36 9.21 -2.69
CA PRO A 50 -10.74 9.01 -4.08
C PRO A 50 -9.88 9.81 -5.04
N THR A 51 -9.47 9.17 -6.13
CA THR A 51 -8.80 9.81 -7.25
C THR A 51 -9.77 10.78 -7.94
N PRO A 52 -9.40 12.05 -8.17
CA PRO A 52 -10.21 12.96 -8.97
C PRO A 52 -10.45 12.41 -10.39
N GLU A 53 -11.61 12.70 -10.98
CA GLU A 53 -12.03 12.15 -12.29
C GLU A 53 -10.99 12.37 -13.39
N THR A 54 -10.41 13.58 -13.41
CA THR A 54 -9.37 13.99 -14.37
C THR A 54 -8.11 13.14 -14.31
N TYR A 55 -7.85 12.49 -13.17
CA TYR A 55 -6.67 11.69 -12.93
C TYR A 55 -6.92 10.17 -13.00
N LYS A 56 -8.18 9.71 -13.06
CA LYS A 56 -8.49 8.28 -13.10
C LYS A 56 -7.77 7.55 -14.22
N LYS A 57 -7.68 8.14 -15.41
CA LYS A 57 -6.98 7.56 -16.57
C LYS A 57 -5.49 7.21 -16.34
N TYR A 58 -4.85 7.81 -15.33
CA TYR A 58 -3.45 7.51 -14.99
C TYR A 58 -3.31 6.38 -13.96
N TYR A 59 -4.40 6.03 -13.28
CA TYR A 59 -4.41 5.06 -12.19
C TYR A 59 -5.43 3.94 -12.41
N GLU A 60 -6.01 3.85 -13.62
CA GLU A 60 -6.92 2.81 -14.04
C GLU A 60 -6.39 2.20 -15.34
N THR A 61 -6.25 0.88 -15.36
CA THR A 61 -5.89 0.10 -16.54
C THR A 61 -6.91 -1.02 -16.76
N LYS A 62 -6.83 -1.73 -17.89
CA LYS A 62 -7.61 -2.92 -18.17
C LYS A 62 -6.74 -4.16 -18.01
N ASP A 63 -7.26 -5.20 -17.35
CA ASP A 63 -6.65 -6.53 -17.43
C ASP A 63 -6.98 -7.20 -18.77
N ASP A 64 -6.42 -8.40 -18.98
CA ASP A 64 -6.63 -9.20 -20.20
C ASP A 64 -8.10 -9.58 -20.45
N ASN A 65 -8.94 -9.50 -19.41
CA ASN A 65 -10.38 -9.77 -19.49
C ASN A 65 -11.22 -8.48 -19.68
N GLY A 66 -10.57 -7.32 -19.86
CA GLY A 66 -11.24 -6.03 -20.00
C GLY A 66 -11.80 -5.45 -18.69
N LYS A 67 -11.48 -6.04 -17.53
CA LYS A 67 -11.86 -5.53 -16.22
C LYS A 67 -10.97 -4.36 -15.84
N THR A 68 -11.56 -3.32 -15.24
CA THR A 68 -10.78 -2.20 -14.73
C THR A 68 -9.97 -2.61 -13.50
N VAL A 69 -8.66 -2.42 -13.59
CA VAL A 69 -7.70 -2.59 -12.50
C VAL A 69 -7.28 -1.21 -12.03
N HIS A 70 -7.23 -1.03 -10.71
CA HIS A 70 -6.81 0.21 -10.08
C HIS A 70 -5.37 0.09 -9.62
N ILE A 71 -4.51 0.96 -10.16
CA ILE A 71 -3.11 1.06 -9.77
C ILE A 71 -3.07 1.86 -8.47
N PRO A 72 -2.50 1.31 -7.38
CA PRO A 72 -2.35 2.07 -6.14
C PRO A 72 -1.56 3.34 -6.35
N HIS A 73 -2.09 4.45 -5.85
CA HIS A 73 -1.45 5.76 -5.91
C HIS A 73 -1.19 6.26 -4.47
N PRO A 74 0.02 6.10 -3.94
CA PRO A 74 0.32 6.54 -2.60
C PRO A 74 0.19 8.07 -2.48
N VAL A 75 -0.37 8.54 -1.37
CA VAL A 75 -0.53 9.98 -1.15
C VAL A 75 0.82 10.64 -0.87
N SER A 76 1.04 11.77 -1.53
CA SER A 76 2.25 12.57 -1.36
C SER A 76 2.25 13.34 -0.03
N ALA A 77 1.08 13.84 0.37
CA ALA A 77 0.85 14.60 1.59
C ALA A 77 -0.59 14.43 2.09
N LEU A 78 -0.78 14.54 3.41
CA LEU A 78 -2.08 14.60 4.06
C LEU A 78 -2.19 15.89 4.87
N ARG A 79 -3.41 16.42 4.98
CA ARG A 79 -3.69 17.64 5.74
C ARG A 79 -5.08 17.60 6.33
N VAL A 80 -5.24 18.21 7.50
CA VAL A 80 -6.53 18.35 8.19
C VAL A 80 -6.82 19.81 8.48
N TRP A 81 -8.06 20.25 8.25
CA TRP A 81 -8.47 21.61 8.59
C TRP A 81 -8.52 21.77 10.11
N ASN A 82 -7.79 22.74 10.64
CA ASN A 82 -7.78 23.12 12.04
C ASN A 82 -8.55 24.44 12.20
N ALA A 83 -9.74 24.35 12.79
CA ALA A 83 -10.63 25.50 12.95
C ALA A 83 -10.06 26.57 13.91
N SER A 84 -9.24 26.17 14.88
CA SER A 84 -8.64 27.08 15.86
C SER A 84 -7.59 27.99 15.23
N THR A 85 -6.82 27.46 14.27
CA THR A 85 -5.78 28.21 13.55
C THR A 85 -6.22 28.70 12.18
N GLN A 86 -7.44 28.33 11.75
CA GLN A 86 -7.98 28.58 10.40
C GLN A 86 -7.00 28.17 9.29
N SER A 87 -6.32 27.05 9.49
CA SER A 87 -5.28 26.56 8.59
C SER A 87 -5.34 25.06 8.44
N TYR A 88 -4.58 24.53 7.48
CA TYR A 88 -4.39 23.10 7.32
C TYR A 88 -3.15 22.64 8.09
N ASP A 89 -3.34 21.75 9.06
CA ASP A 89 -2.23 21.09 9.74
C ASP A 89 -1.73 19.90 8.87
N PRO A 90 -0.42 19.78 8.65
CA PRO A 90 0.14 18.63 7.94
C PRO A 90 0.00 17.36 8.78
N ILE A 91 -0.23 16.24 8.08
CA ILE A 91 -0.18 14.88 8.61
C ILE A 91 0.78 14.10 7.71
N THR A 92 1.66 13.30 8.33
CA THR A 92 2.55 12.44 7.55
C THR A 92 1.74 11.39 6.79
N ALA A 93 2.06 11.22 5.50
CA ALA A 93 1.52 10.18 4.65
C ALA A 93 2.22 8.83 4.85
N HIS A 94 3.36 8.80 5.52
CA HIS A 94 4.16 7.59 5.76
C HIS A 94 3.47 6.68 6.75
N LEU A 95 3.40 5.38 6.46
CA LEU A 95 2.75 4.41 7.33
C LEU A 95 3.62 4.13 8.56
N GLU A 96 2.98 4.00 9.72
CA GLU A 96 3.71 3.69 10.94
C GLU A 96 4.26 2.26 10.87
N GLY A 97 5.55 2.09 11.19
CA GLY A 97 6.24 0.80 11.11
C GLY A 97 6.73 0.42 9.70
N ALA A 98 6.46 1.23 8.68
CA ALA A 98 7.03 1.03 7.34
C ALA A 98 8.47 1.61 7.26
N PRO A 99 9.38 0.97 6.51
CA PRO A 99 10.74 1.47 6.29
C PRO A 99 10.73 2.86 5.63
N GLU A 100 11.65 3.75 6.04
CA GLU A 100 11.62 5.17 5.66
C GLU A 100 12.51 5.49 4.46
N SER A 101 13.68 4.88 4.39
CA SER A 101 14.65 5.13 3.31
C SER A 101 14.53 4.11 2.18
N GLY A 102 15.01 4.47 0.99
CA GLY A 102 15.04 3.53 -0.15
C GLY A 102 15.86 2.28 0.14
N GLU A 103 16.95 2.40 0.91
CA GLU A 103 17.79 1.29 1.33
C GLU A 103 17.06 0.37 2.32
N GLU A 104 16.36 0.95 3.30
CA GLU A 104 15.55 0.19 4.25
C GLU A 104 14.40 -0.54 3.57
N VAL A 105 13.76 0.11 2.59
CA VAL A 105 12.68 -0.49 1.78
C VAL A 105 13.21 -1.70 1.02
N ALA A 106 14.36 -1.57 0.36
CA ALA A 106 14.98 -2.66 -0.39
C ALA A 106 15.36 -3.82 0.55
N ALA A 107 16.03 -3.53 1.67
CA ALA A 107 16.42 -4.54 2.65
C ALA A 107 15.21 -5.25 3.28
N PHE A 108 14.16 -4.50 3.61
CA PHE A 108 12.90 -5.04 4.12
C PHE A 108 12.24 -5.96 3.08
N TRP A 109 12.21 -5.54 1.82
CA TRP A 109 11.56 -6.31 0.77
C TRP A 109 12.31 -7.60 0.46
N GLU A 110 13.63 -7.55 0.34
CA GLU A 110 14.47 -8.74 0.16
C GLU A 110 14.31 -9.74 1.31
N LYS A 111 14.28 -9.25 2.55
CA LYS A 111 14.00 -10.10 3.72
C LYS A 111 12.61 -10.74 3.62
N THR A 112 11.60 -9.97 3.25
CA THR A 112 10.22 -10.45 3.10
C THR A 112 10.12 -11.52 2.00
N LEU A 113 10.75 -11.29 0.84
CA LEU A 113 10.80 -12.27 -0.24
C LEU A 113 11.50 -13.56 0.20
N LYS A 114 12.57 -13.47 1.00
CA LYS A 114 13.23 -14.64 1.56
C LYS A 114 12.29 -15.44 2.47
N GLU A 115 11.58 -14.78 3.39
CA GLU A 115 10.61 -15.43 4.28
C GLU A 115 9.46 -16.09 3.49
N LEU A 116 8.95 -15.44 2.45
CA LEU A 116 7.91 -16.00 1.58
C LEU A 116 8.41 -17.22 0.78
N ARG A 117 9.66 -17.17 0.31
CA ARG A 117 10.31 -18.28 -0.38
C ARG A 117 10.52 -19.48 0.55
N GLU A 118 10.88 -19.25 1.81
CA GLU A 118 10.97 -20.30 2.83
C GLU A 118 9.58 -20.92 3.12
N ALA A 119 8.52 -20.13 3.12
CA ALA A 119 7.16 -20.60 3.40
C ALA A 119 6.47 -21.32 2.22
N HIS A 120 6.67 -20.85 0.98
CA HIS A 120 5.94 -21.33 -0.20
C HIS A 120 6.80 -22.04 -1.25
N GLY A 121 8.12 -21.98 -1.12
CA GLY A 121 9.09 -22.50 -2.09
C GLY A 121 9.56 -21.43 -3.08
N ASN A 122 10.85 -21.48 -3.41
CA ASN A 122 11.51 -20.54 -4.32
C ASN A 122 10.80 -20.44 -5.68
N ASP A 123 10.54 -21.59 -6.32
CA ASP A 123 9.96 -21.65 -7.66
C ASP A 123 8.55 -21.04 -7.71
N VAL A 124 7.78 -21.15 -6.63
CA VAL A 124 6.44 -20.59 -6.54
C VAL A 124 6.52 -19.06 -6.52
N ILE A 125 7.31 -18.50 -5.60
CA ILE A 125 7.44 -17.04 -5.47
C ILE A 125 8.06 -16.41 -6.72
N ASP A 126 9.10 -17.04 -7.28
CA ASP A 126 9.78 -16.52 -8.46
C ASP A 126 8.89 -16.59 -9.72
N LYS A 127 7.98 -17.58 -9.80
CA LYS A 127 6.96 -17.60 -10.85
C LYS A 127 5.96 -16.46 -10.69
N LEU A 128 5.49 -16.22 -9.46
CA LEU A 128 4.53 -15.13 -9.18
C LEU A 128 5.12 -13.73 -9.42
N LEU A 129 6.44 -13.55 -9.35
CA LEU A 129 7.13 -12.29 -9.61
C LEU A 129 7.39 -12.00 -11.11
N LYS A 130 7.46 -13.04 -11.95
CA LYS A 130 7.79 -12.92 -13.38
C LYS A 130 6.58 -12.72 -14.29
N GLU A 131 5.39 -13.07 -13.80
CA GLU A 131 4.11 -12.98 -14.52
C GLU A 131 3.31 -11.74 -14.15
#